data_AF-A0A8S1L9B3-F1
#
_entry.id   AF-A0A8S1L9B3-F1
#
_cell.length_a   1.000
_cell.length_b   1.000
_cell.length_c   1.000
_cell.angle_alpha   90.00
_cell.angle_beta   90.00
_cell.angle_gamma   90.00
#
_symmetry.space_group_name_H-M   'P 1'
#
loop_
_entity.id
_entity.type
_entity.pdbx_description
1 polymer ?
#
loop_
_entity_poly.entity_id
_entity_poly.type
_entity_poly.pdbx_seq_one_letter_code
_entity_poly.pdbx_strand_id
1 'polypeptide(L)'
;MNQLQLSQAQSPRESNFDYDEQPQTQSNQLIENRAALSIITNQLYFKYCQYFLIHISPLIQAIRYPFYIQQFYISYKSLGLELIIISKILTNEICLEKYKIINIVAFRYFGEFSPFHIMYQILQTFKGCLIYFLENKDFPIQYPILMYLIFTLTWFVMTLNNYLKNKNDKSFILILTVLFRLFFVLQLMMINLKQIQWIDWEWIYIFTILWMFLSIICIFQTIFLFDFICKAASFLQERDPINREAFNQQIIGSLWINLLILCISGLPTFSMICYTIKLSTGQNSYNALSITLSVIYSLVFIVYTLYYRMSLSQFVSQIQQSRVAENNIDINTDNQQRYQLNSPSSKHKHHLIKSKEQILTQLPQYLIRLSQTYFLPANDNDIASQAKKPQQFQFEQQHIKRNKTDQDQPKFSNRNSLTEINSDKDTQCFNCYQNESCAVYMPCGHGGLCIKCATEWFNEKQECLICRKPVESVVQISQSEQNKVQVIDVLAF
;
A
#
# COMPACT_ATOMS: atom_id res chain seq x y z
N MET A 1 -19.88 115.32 -5.82
CA MET A 1 -18.89 116.00 -4.95
C MET A 1 -17.56 115.33 -5.15
N ASN A 2 -16.54 116.15 -5.39
CA ASN A 2 -15.13 115.78 -5.55
C ASN A 2 -14.62 114.92 -4.38
N GLN A 3 -13.74 113.96 -4.67
CA GLN A 3 -12.36 114.00 -4.14
C GLN A 3 -11.47 112.93 -4.76
N LEU A 4 -10.27 113.37 -5.12
CA LEU A 4 -9.10 112.60 -5.50
C LEU A 4 -8.72 111.56 -4.44
N GLN A 5 -8.10 110.45 -4.85
CA GLN A 5 -6.74 110.09 -4.39
C GLN A 5 -6.14 108.88 -5.14
N LEU A 6 -4.94 109.14 -5.68
CA LEU A 6 -3.71 108.34 -5.63
C LEU A 6 -3.58 106.96 -6.32
N SER A 7 -2.71 107.01 -7.34
CA SER A 7 -1.84 106.01 -7.97
C SER A 7 -1.44 104.75 -7.18
N GLN A 8 -1.52 103.59 -7.84
CA GLN A 8 -0.56 102.49 -7.70
C GLN A 8 -0.30 101.80 -9.05
N ALA A 9 0.93 101.28 -9.19
CA ALA A 9 1.59 100.85 -10.41
C ALA A 9 1.02 99.58 -11.05
N GLN A 10 1.10 99.51 -12.38
CA GLN A 10 0.75 98.34 -13.19
C GLN A 10 1.78 97.22 -12.97
N SER A 11 1.32 96.05 -12.52
CA SER A 11 2.08 94.80 -12.60
C SER A 11 1.89 94.15 -13.98
N PRO A 12 2.94 93.56 -14.58
CA PRO A 12 2.80 92.88 -15.86
C PRO A 12 2.17 91.49 -15.65
N ARG A 13 1.08 91.28 -16.40
CA ARG A 13 0.42 90.02 -16.77
C ARG A 13 1.32 88.79 -16.62
N GLU A 14 1.01 87.93 -15.64
CA GLU A 14 1.51 86.57 -15.57
C GLU A 14 0.94 85.76 -16.74
N SER A 15 1.84 85.22 -17.57
CA SER A 15 1.53 84.23 -18.59
C SER A 15 1.37 82.86 -17.93
N ASN A 16 0.17 82.31 -17.99
CA ASN A 16 -0.09 80.88 -17.75
C ASN A 16 0.74 80.05 -18.74
N PHE A 17 1.87 79.54 -18.27
CA PHE A 17 2.56 78.41 -18.89
C PHE A 17 2.25 77.18 -18.06
N ASP A 18 1.37 76.32 -18.59
CA ASP A 18 1.18 74.95 -18.13
C ASP A 18 2.54 74.22 -18.22
N TYR A 19 3.15 74.00 -17.05
CA TYR A 19 4.25 73.06 -16.87
C TYR A 19 3.67 71.84 -16.15
N ASP A 20 2.90 71.04 -16.87
CA ASP A 20 2.61 69.66 -16.49
C ASP A 20 3.10 68.74 -17.60
N GLU A 21 3.65 67.60 -17.19
CA GLU A 21 4.27 66.54 -18.01
C GLU A 21 5.77 66.73 -18.34
N GLN A 22 6.64 66.37 -17.39
CA GLN A 22 7.71 65.38 -17.65
C GLN A 22 8.48 65.01 -16.37
N PRO A 23 8.15 63.86 -15.75
CA PRO A 23 9.21 62.97 -15.23
C PRO A 23 8.97 61.46 -15.47
N GLN A 24 7.97 61.05 -16.25
CA GLN A 24 7.66 59.60 -16.43
C GLN A 24 8.61 58.84 -17.37
N THR A 25 9.33 59.52 -18.26
CA THR A 25 10.24 58.84 -19.21
C THR A 25 11.52 58.32 -18.55
N GLN A 26 12.04 59.00 -17.53
CA GLN A 26 13.23 58.53 -16.81
C GLN A 26 12.94 57.33 -15.89
N SER A 27 11.77 57.25 -15.25
CA SER A 27 11.42 56.11 -14.39
C SER A 27 11.25 54.82 -15.20
N ASN A 28 10.64 54.91 -16.38
CA ASN A 28 10.41 53.75 -17.23
C ASN A 28 11.73 53.20 -17.81
N GLN A 29 12.65 54.08 -18.23
CA GLN A 29 13.99 53.67 -18.65
C GLN A 29 14.77 52.98 -17.52
N LEU A 30 14.60 53.43 -16.27
CA LEU A 30 15.31 52.83 -15.13
C LEU A 30 14.76 51.45 -14.77
N ILE A 31 13.46 51.21 -14.97
CA ILE A 31 12.82 49.90 -14.79
C ILE A 31 13.26 48.93 -15.91
N GLU A 32 13.28 49.38 -17.16
CA GLU A 32 13.74 48.56 -18.30
C GLU A 32 15.21 48.16 -18.15
N ASN A 33 16.08 49.09 -17.73
CA ASN A 33 17.49 48.81 -17.50
C ASN A 33 17.72 47.80 -16.35
N ARG A 34 16.90 47.84 -15.30
CA ARG A 34 16.96 46.85 -14.20
C ARG A 34 16.49 45.46 -14.66
N ALA A 35 15.46 45.40 -15.50
CA ALA A 35 14.99 44.15 -16.08
C ALA A 35 16.04 43.54 -17.02
N ALA A 36 16.68 44.35 -17.88
CA ALA A 36 17.74 43.89 -18.75
C ALA A 36 18.95 43.38 -17.95
N LEU A 37 19.36 44.09 -16.90
CA LEU A 37 20.49 43.69 -16.06
C LEU A 37 20.21 42.36 -15.32
N SER A 38 18.99 42.15 -14.82
CA SER A 38 18.63 40.89 -14.13
C SER A 38 18.61 39.68 -15.08
N ILE A 39 18.21 39.88 -16.34
CA ILE A 39 18.26 38.83 -17.37
C ILE A 39 19.72 38.47 -17.67
N ILE A 40 20.59 39.46 -17.82
CA ILE A 40 22.02 39.24 -18.11
C ILE A 40 22.72 38.54 -16.94
N THR A 41 22.47 38.97 -15.69
CA THR A 41 23.08 38.32 -14.52
C THR A 41 22.60 36.88 -14.34
N ASN A 42 21.31 36.60 -14.57
CA ASN A 42 20.79 35.23 -14.53
C ASN A 42 21.37 34.34 -15.63
N GLN A 43 21.56 34.86 -16.85
CA GLN A 43 22.20 34.12 -17.94
C GLN A 43 23.68 33.82 -17.65
N LEU A 44 24.41 34.78 -17.07
CA LEU A 44 25.80 34.58 -16.66
C LEU A 44 25.92 33.57 -15.51
N TYR A 45 25.04 33.65 -14.52
CA TYR A 45 24.98 32.69 -13.41
C TYR A 45 24.68 31.27 -13.91
N PHE A 46 23.73 31.12 -14.83
CA PHE A 46 23.39 29.83 -15.43
C PHE A 46 24.57 29.23 -16.22
N LYS A 47 25.25 30.03 -17.04
CA LYS A 47 26.46 29.59 -17.76
C LYS A 47 27.59 29.20 -16.81
N TYR A 48 27.78 29.95 -15.72
CA TYR A 48 28.81 29.65 -14.72
C TYR A 48 28.50 28.35 -13.96
N CYS A 49 27.25 28.12 -13.57
CA CYS A 49 26.81 26.85 -12.97
C CYS A 49 26.97 25.68 -13.93
N GLN A 50 26.63 25.85 -15.21
CA GLN A 50 26.80 24.81 -16.22
C GLN A 50 28.29 24.47 -16.43
N TYR A 51 29.16 25.48 -16.52
CA TYR A 51 30.61 25.30 -16.61
C TYR A 51 31.16 24.59 -15.36
N PHE A 52 30.76 25.03 -14.17
CA PHE A 52 31.16 24.43 -12.91
C PHE A 52 30.74 22.96 -12.79
N LEU A 53 29.51 22.61 -13.19
CA LEU A 53 29.01 21.23 -13.20
C LEU A 53 29.74 20.33 -14.20
N ILE A 54 30.08 20.86 -15.39
CA ILE A 54 30.85 20.14 -16.41
C ILE A 54 32.27 19.83 -15.91
N HIS A 55 32.90 20.73 -15.16
CA HIS A 55 34.27 20.52 -14.67
C HIS A 55 34.37 19.75 -13.35
N ILE A 56 33.35 19.80 -12.48
CA ILE A 56 33.33 19.02 -11.23
C ILE A 56 32.96 17.56 -11.44
N SER A 57 32.11 17.23 -12.41
CA SER A 57 31.68 15.85 -12.66
C SER A 57 32.86 14.88 -12.94
N PRO A 58 33.83 15.21 -13.81
CA PRO A 58 35.02 14.40 -14.03
C PRO A 58 35.92 14.32 -12.80
N LEU A 59 36.03 15.39 -12.01
CA LEU A 59 36.83 15.42 -10.79
C LEU A 59 36.24 14.49 -9.71
N ILE A 60 34.92 14.50 -9.53
CA ILE A 60 34.21 13.58 -8.62
C ILE A 60 34.36 12.13 -9.11
N GLN A 61 34.29 11.88 -10.43
CA GLN A 61 34.53 10.56 -11.00
C GLN A 61 35.98 10.08 -10.81
N ALA A 62 36.95 10.97 -11.00
CA ALA A 62 38.38 10.71 -10.81
C ALA A 62 38.75 10.46 -9.33
N ILE A 63 38.05 11.08 -8.37
CA ILE A 63 38.23 10.81 -6.93
C ILE A 63 37.52 9.50 -6.52
N ARG A 64 36.38 9.18 -7.12
CA ARG A 64 35.63 7.95 -6.83
C ARG A 64 36.33 6.69 -7.32
N TYR A 65 37.01 6.75 -8.46
CA TYR A 65 37.63 5.59 -9.10
C TYR A 65 38.72 4.91 -8.24
N PRO A 66 39.70 5.64 -7.65
CA PRO A 66 40.65 5.08 -6.69
C PRO A 66 39.98 4.51 -5.45
N PHE A 67 38.89 5.15 -4.97
CA PHE A 67 38.17 4.69 -3.80
C PHE A 67 37.43 3.37 -4.06
N TYR A 68 36.86 3.18 -5.25
CA TYR A 68 36.25 1.92 -5.66
C TYR A 68 37.30 0.82 -5.88
N ILE A 69 38.45 1.12 -6.49
CA ILE A 69 39.55 0.15 -6.62
C ILE A 69 40.11 -0.22 -5.24
N GLN A 70 40.27 0.75 -4.34
CA GLN A 70 40.75 0.51 -2.99
C GLN A 70 39.75 -0.29 -2.16
N GLN A 71 38.44 0.01 -2.24
CA GLN A 71 37.42 -0.81 -1.59
C GLN A 71 37.35 -2.21 -2.18
N PHE A 72 37.43 -2.35 -3.50
CA PHE A 72 37.48 -3.65 -4.15
C PHE A 72 38.71 -4.45 -3.71
N TYR A 73 39.89 -3.81 -3.64
CA TYR A 73 41.13 -4.42 -3.17
C TYR A 73 41.06 -4.83 -1.70
N ILE A 74 40.48 -3.98 -0.83
CA ILE A 74 40.26 -4.29 0.59
C ILE A 74 39.27 -5.44 0.75
N SER A 75 38.13 -5.40 0.05
CA SER A 75 37.14 -6.48 0.06
C SER A 75 37.71 -7.79 -0.48
N TYR A 76 38.49 -7.75 -1.57
CA TYR A 76 39.16 -8.92 -2.13
C TYR A 76 40.20 -9.50 -1.17
N LYS A 77 41.03 -8.66 -0.54
CA LYS A 77 41.99 -9.10 0.49
C LYS A 77 41.29 -9.64 1.74
N SER A 78 40.20 -9.02 2.17
CA SER A 78 39.39 -9.49 3.31
C SER A 78 38.82 -10.87 3.04
N LEU A 79 38.25 -11.08 1.84
CA LEU A 79 37.67 -12.35 1.43
C LEU A 79 38.75 -13.44 1.26
N GLY A 80 39.92 -13.08 0.72
CA GLY A 80 41.08 -13.98 0.68
C GLY A 80 41.57 -14.37 2.07
N LEU A 81 41.59 -13.44 3.02
CA LEU A 81 41.99 -13.69 4.41
C LEU A 81 40.98 -14.59 5.13
N GLU A 82 39.67 -14.37 4.93
CA GLU A 82 38.61 -15.23 5.44
C GLU A 82 38.70 -16.65 4.88
N LEU A 83 38.96 -16.81 3.57
CA LEU A 83 39.14 -18.13 2.96
C LEU A 83 40.40 -18.86 3.46
N ILE A 84 41.51 -18.14 3.70
CA ILE A 84 42.72 -18.71 4.31
C ILE A 84 42.46 -19.14 5.76
N ILE A 85 41.69 -18.35 6.52
CA ILE A 85 41.30 -18.68 7.88
C ILE A 85 40.38 -19.91 7.89
N ILE A 86 39.36 -19.95 7.03
CA ILE A 86 38.45 -21.09 6.88
C ILE A 86 39.21 -22.35 6.45
N SER A 87 40.14 -22.23 5.49
CA SER A 87 40.99 -23.33 5.04
C SER A 87 41.87 -23.87 6.16
N LYS A 88 42.53 -23.00 6.94
CA LYS A 88 43.36 -23.41 8.09
C LYS A 88 42.54 -24.01 9.23
N ILE A 89 41.30 -23.56 9.41
CA ILE A 89 40.35 -24.09 10.41
C ILE A 89 39.84 -25.47 9.99
N LEU A 90 39.54 -25.68 8.70
CA LEU A 90 39.11 -26.97 8.15
C LEU A 90 40.21 -28.03 8.19
N THR A 91 41.49 -27.65 8.09
CA THR A 91 42.62 -28.60 8.15
C THR A 91 43.04 -29.02 9.56
N ASN A 92 42.48 -28.41 10.62
CA ASN A 92 42.85 -28.73 12.01
C ASN A 92 41.71 -29.49 12.71
N GLU A 93 41.78 -30.82 12.71
CA GLU A 93 40.75 -31.72 13.25
C GLU A 93 40.47 -31.60 14.77
N ILE A 94 41.29 -30.86 15.52
CA ILE A 94 41.23 -30.84 17.00
C ILE A 94 40.22 -29.82 17.56
N CYS A 95 39.55 -29.01 16.74
CA CYS A 95 38.79 -27.86 17.23
C CYS A 95 37.25 -28.01 17.30
N LEU A 96 36.68 -29.22 17.23
CA LEU A 96 35.22 -29.37 17.19
C LEU A 96 34.49 -28.92 18.49
N GLU A 97 35.12 -29.05 19.66
CA GLU A 97 34.51 -28.65 20.95
C GLU A 97 34.59 -27.15 21.23
N LYS A 98 35.72 -26.50 20.93
CA LYS A 98 35.86 -25.04 21.06
C LYS A 98 35.02 -24.29 20.02
N TYR A 99 34.69 -24.94 18.91
CA TYR A 99 33.84 -24.40 17.85
C TYR A 99 32.37 -24.21 18.29
N LYS A 100 31.84 -25.03 19.22
CA LYS A 100 30.50 -24.77 19.80
C LYS A 100 30.47 -23.47 20.60
N ILE A 101 31.50 -23.19 21.38
CA ILE A 101 31.58 -21.98 22.21
C ILE A 101 31.85 -20.74 21.35
N ILE A 102 32.72 -20.85 20.33
CA ILE A 102 32.98 -19.75 19.39
C ILE A 102 31.76 -19.49 18.50
N ASN A 103 31.00 -20.50 18.05
CA ASN A 103 29.74 -20.25 17.34
C ASN A 103 28.67 -19.66 18.24
N ILE A 104 28.59 -20.02 19.52
CA ILE A 104 27.63 -19.38 20.44
C ILE A 104 28.03 -17.92 20.71
N VAL A 105 29.32 -17.63 20.84
CA VAL A 105 29.82 -16.26 21.03
C VAL A 105 29.74 -15.43 19.75
N ALA A 106 30.09 -16.00 18.59
CA ALA A 106 29.98 -15.35 17.29
C ALA A 106 28.52 -15.16 16.88
N PHE A 107 27.63 -16.12 17.10
CA PHE A 107 26.19 -15.94 16.83
C PHE A 107 25.54 -14.90 17.77
N ARG A 108 26.11 -14.68 18.96
CA ARG A 108 25.64 -13.68 19.94
C ARG A 108 26.24 -12.29 19.72
N TYR A 109 27.47 -12.19 19.20
CA TYR A 109 28.13 -10.92 18.86
C TYR A 109 27.89 -10.46 17.40
N PHE A 110 27.64 -11.39 16.48
CA PHE A 110 27.34 -11.15 15.06
C PHE A 110 25.85 -11.40 14.72
N GLY A 111 25.00 -11.57 15.75
CA GLY A 111 23.58 -11.93 15.64
C GLY A 111 22.68 -10.95 14.90
N GLU A 112 23.22 -9.80 14.48
CA GLU A 112 22.56 -8.86 13.58
C GLU A 112 23.47 -8.42 12.42
N PHE A 113 24.28 -9.33 11.87
CA PHE A 113 24.61 -9.17 10.45
C PHE A 113 23.32 -9.36 9.67
N SER A 114 22.58 -8.25 9.52
CA SER A 114 21.36 -8.26 8.74
C SER A 114 21.73 -8.86 7.37
N PRO A 115 20.92 -9.76 6.81
CA PRO A 115 21.14 -10.30 5.47
C PRO A 115 21.35 -9.20 4.41
N PHE A 116 21.02 -7.95 4.71
CA PHE A 116 21.36 -6.77 3.94
C PHE A 116 22.87 -6.48 3.84
N HIS A 117 23.67 -6.72 4.89
CA HIS A 117 25.10 -6.40 4.87
C HIS A 117 25.91 -7.39 4.02
N ILE A 118 25.59 -8.69 4.12
CA ILE A 118 26.16 -9.73 3.25
C ILE A 118 25.68 -9.49 1.81
N MET A 119 24.40 -9.14 1.61
CA MET A 119 23.87 -8.77 0.30
C MET A 119 24.58 -7.56 -0.30
N TYR A 120 24.83 -6.51 0.49
CA TYR A 120 25.52 -5.31 0.05
C TYR A 120 26.94 -5.64 -0.41
N GLN A 121 27.68 -6.42 0.38
CA GLN A 121 29.01 -6.92 0.02
C GLN A 121 28.98 -7.70 -1.29
N ILE A 122 28.04 -8.64 -1.47
CA ILE A 122 27.92 -9.43 -2.70
C ILE A 122 27.54 -8.54 -3.90
N LEU A 123 26.64 -7.58 -3.73
CA LEU A 123 26.25 -6.64 -4.78
C LEU A 123 27.41 -5.72 -5.18
N GLN A 124 28.24 -5.28 -4.23
CA GLN A 124 29.45 -4.52 -4.51
C GLN A 124 30.51 -5.37 -5.21
N THR A 125 30.68 -6.64 -4.82
CA THR A 125 31.56 -7.58 -5.52
C THR A 125 31.07 -7.83 -6.94
N PHE A 126 29.77 -8.03 -7.14
CA PHE A 126 29.17 -8.19 -8.46
C PHE A 126 29.37 -6.94 -9.32
N LYS A 127 29.13 -5.74 -8.76
CA LYS A 127 29.41 -4.47 -9.42
C LYS A 127 30.89 -4.33 -9.79
N GLY A 128 31.79 -4.73 -8.89
CA GLY A 128 33.23 -4.77 -9.15
C GLY A 128 33.59 -5.71 -10.30
N CYS A 129 33.04 -6.92 -10.32
CA CYS A 129 33.21 -7.86 -11.43
C CYS A 129 32.66 -7.32 -12.76
N LEU A 130 31.54 -6.59 -12.72
CA LEU A 130 30.91 -6.00 -13.91
C LEU A 130 31.73 -4.83 -14.46
N ILE A 131 32.26 -3.97 -13.59
CA ILE A 131 33.19 -2.89 -13.97
C ILE A 131 34.48 -3.50 -14.53
N TYR A 132 35.08 -4.45 -13.83
CA TYR A 132 36.29 -5.13 -14.29
C TYR A 132 36.08 -5.81 -15.63
N PHE A 133 34.90 -6.38 -15.88
CA PHE A 133 34.53 -6.94 -17.17
C PHE A 133 34.41 -5.88 -18.27
N LEU A 134 33.74 -4.75 -17.99
CA LEU A 134 33.60 -3.66 -18.96
C LEU A 134 34.97 -3.12 -19.40
N GLU A 135 35.96 -3.19 -18.51
CA GLU A 135 37.33 -2.78 -18.78
C GLU A 135 38.18 -3.90 -19.41
N ASN A 136 38.00 -5.15 -18.98
CA ASN A 136 38.75 -6.31 -19.46
C ASN A 136 37.84 -7.30 -20.20
N LYS A 137 37.86 -7.21 -21.54
CA LYS A 137 37.06 -8.04 -22.45
C LYS A 137 37.31 -9.55 -22.30
N ASP A 138 38.43 -9.94 -21.69
CA ASP A 138 38.86 -11.34 -21.57
C ASP A 138 38.26 -12.07 -20.36
N PHE A 139 37.60 -11.37 -19.44
CA PHE A 139 37.04 -12.02 -18.24
C PHE A 139 35.65 -12.59 -18.52
N PRO A 140 35.42 -13.91 -18.45
CA PRO A 140 34.11 -14.46 -18.72
C PRO A 140 33.13 -14.20 -17.55
N ILE A 141 32.15 -13.31 -17.74
CA ILE A 141 31.12 -12.93 -16.74
C ILE A 141 30.30 -14.13 -16.24
N GLN A 142 30.31 -15.24 -16.98
CA GLN A 142 29.56 -16.45 -16.64
C GLN A 142 29.89 -16.97 -15.22
N TYR A 143 31.14 -16.85 -14.75
CA TYR A 143 31.52 -17.38 -13.43
C TYR A 143 30.93 -16.57 -12.27
N PRO A 144 31.03 -15.23 -12.23
CA PRO A 144 30.33 -14.43 -11.22
C PRO A 144 28.81 -14.65 -11.19
N ILE A 145 28.18 -14.76 -12.36
CA ILE A 145 26.72 -14.96 -12.46
C ILE A 145 26.34 -16.34 -11.94
N LEU A 146 27.09 -17.38 -12.31
CA LEU A 146 26.85 -18.75 -11.82
C LEU A 146 27.05 -18.84 -10.29
N MET A 147 28.09 -18.21 -9.76
CA MET A 147 28.32 -18.15 -8.31
C MET A 147 27.16 -17.44 -7.60
N TYR A 148 26.66 -16.34 -8.16
CA TYR A 148 25.52 -15.61 -7.62
C TYR A 148 24.21 -16.43 -7.71
N LEU A 149 24.04 -17.25 -8.75
CA LEU A 149 22.93 -18.18 -8.90
C LEU A 149 22.95 -19.26 -7.82
N ILE A 150 24.09 -19.93 -7.64
CA ILE A 150 24.24 -20.97 -6.62
C ILE A 150 23.92 -20.38 -5.24
N PHE A 151 24.49 -19.23 -4.91
CA PHE A 151 24.22 -18.54 -3.64
C PHE A 151 22.73 -18.22 -3.46
N THR A 152 22.08 -17.69 -4.49
CA THR A 152 20.65 -17.34 -4.44
C THR A 152 19.77 -18.58 -4.30
N LEU A 153 20.10 -19.68 -4.98
CA LEU A 153 19.39 -20.96 -4.86
C LEU A 153 19.57 -21.57 -3.47
N THR A 154 20.78 -21.59 -2.92
CA THR A 154 21.02 -22.06 -1.54
C THR A 154 20.19 -21.25 -0.55
N TRP A 155 20.17 -19.92 -0.71
CA TRP A 155 19.40 -19.07 0.19
C TRP A 155 17.88 -19.22 0.02
N PHE A 156 17.40 -19.49 -1.21
CA PHE A 156 16.01 -19.86 -1.48
C PHE A 156 15.61 -21.13 -0.75
N VAL A 157 16.42 -22.19 -0.85
CA VAL A 157 16.15 -23.47 -0.15
C VAL A 157 16.13 -23.26 1.37
N MET A 158 17.07 -22.50 1.92
CA MET A 158 17.09 -22.19 3.36
C MET A 158 15.84 -21.39 3.79
N THR A 159 15.46 -20.39 3.01
CA THR A 159 14.28 -19.54 3.26
C THR A 159 12.99 -20.33 3.18
N LEU A 160 12.85 -21.18 2.15
CA LEU A 160 11.69 -22.04 1.95
C LEU A 160 11.54 -23.06 3.10
N ASN A 161 12.64 -23.69 3.53
CA ASN A 161 12.64 -24.59 4.68
C ASN A 161 12.20 -23.87 5.97
N ASN A 162 12.69 -22.65 6.19
CA ASN A 162 12.28 -21.83 7.33
C ASN A 162 10.80 -21.43 7.27
N TYR A 163 10.28 -21.11 6.08
CA TYR A 163 8.86 -20.83 5.87
C TYR A 163 7.98 -22.05 6.14
N LEU A 164 8.39 -23.23 5.64
CA LEU A 164 7.65 -24.48 5.86
C LEU A 164 7.62 -24.88 7.33
N LYS A 165 8.69 -24.60 8.08
CA LYS A 165 8.76 -24.84 9.54
C LYS A 165 7.96 -23.81 10.34
N ASN A 166 8.06 -22.53 9.98
CA ASN A 166 7.46 -21.42 10.71
C ASN A 166 6.48 -20.67 9.79
N LYS A 167 5.20 -21.04 9.86
CA LYS A 167 4.07 -20.36 9.19
C LYS A 167 3.80 -18.99 9.83
N ASN A 168 4.73 -18.06 9.68
CA ASN A 168 4.63 -16.69 10.17
C ASN A 168 4.53 -15.74 8.97
N ASP A 169 3.69 -14.72 9.00
CA ASP A 169 3.54 -13.77 7.90
C ASP A 169 4.87 -13.10 7.49
N LYS A 170 5.82 -12.96 8.43
CA LYS A 170 7.18 -12.48 8.13
C LYS A 170 7.94 -13.36 7.15
N SER A 171 7.68 -14.67 7.12
CA SER A 171 8.37 -15.59 6.22
C SER A 171 7.88 -15.45 4.77
N PHE A 172 6.67 -14.93 4.52
CA PHE A 172 6.19 -14.62 3.17
C PHE A 172 7.01 -13.51 2.50
N ILE A 173 7.26 -12.40 3.20
CA ILE A 173 8.08 -11.29 2.68
C ILE A 173 9.50 -11.76 2.36
N LEU A 174 10.05 -12.65 3.19
CA LEU A 174 11.36 -13.24 2.98
C LEU A 174 11.38 -14.09 1.68
N ILE A 175 10.38 -14.96 1.48
CA ILE A 175 10.25 -15.72 0.22
C ILE A 175 10.18 -14.79 -0.98
N LEU A 176 9.31 -13.78 -0.92
CA LEU A 176 9.13 -12.83 -2.02
C LEU A 176 10.44 -12.12 -2.36
N THR A 177 11.22 -11.74 -1.35
CA THR A 177 12.55 -11.14 -1.51
C THR A 177 13.51 -12.08 -2.25
N VAL A 178 13.52 -13.36 -1.90
CA VAL A 178 14.40 -14.33 -2.57
C VAL A 178 13.94 -14.60 -4.01
N LEU A 179 12.63 -14.68 -4.25
CA LEU A 179 12.08 -14.82 -5.61
C LEU A 179 12.52 -13.65 -6.52
N PHE A 180 12.45 -12.42 -6.03
CA PHE A 180 12.96 -11.26 -6.78
C PHE A 180 14.44 -11.36 -7.11
N ARG A 181 15.26 -11.84 -6.16
CA ARG A 181 16.69 -12.08 -6.42
C ARG A 181 16.90 -13.15 -7.49
N LEU A 182 16.14 -14.24 -7.44
CA LEU A 182 16.22 -15.31 -8.44
C LEU A 182 15.90 -14.78 -9.85
N PHE A 183 14.84 -13.98 -10.00
CA PHE A 183 14.52 -13.34 -11.27
C PHE A 183 15.63 -12.40 -11.77
N PHE A 184 16.25 -11.64 -10.86
CA PHE A 184 17.38 -10.79 -11.21
C PHE A 184 18.59 -11.61 -11.71
N VAL A 185 18.93 -12.71 -11.03
CA VAL A 185 20.02 -13.59 -11.48
C VAL A 185 19.71 -14.20 -12.84
N LEU A 186 18.46 -14.66 -13.03
CA LEU A 186 18.02 -15.25 -14.28
C LEU A 186 18.13 -14.23 -15.43
N GLN A 187 17.73 -12.98 -15.19
CA GLN A 187 17.89 -11.88 -16.15
C GLN A 187 19.37 -11.63 -16.51
N LEU A 188 20.28 -11.65 -15.53
CA LEU A 188 21.71 -11.53 -15.77
C LEU A 188 22.27 -12.69 -16.59
N MET A 189 21.81 -13.92 -16.31
CA MET A 189 22.20 -15.11 -17.05
C MET A 189 21.78 -15.00 -18.53
N MET A 190 20.56 -14.54 -18.81
CA MET A 190 20.10 -14.32 -20.20
C MET A 190 20.94 -13.27 -20.93
N ILE A 191 21.31 -12.17 -20.25
CA ILE A 191 22.20 -11.15 -20.82
C ILE A 191 23.57 -11.76 -21.14
N ASN A 192 24.11 -12.58 -20.23
CA ASN A 192 25.40 -13.23 -20.44
C ASN A 192 25.37 -14.24 -21.58
N LEU A 193 24.33 -15.07 -21.68
CA LEU A 193 24.15 -16.01 -22.79
C LEU A 193 24.06 -15.29 -24.15
N LYS A 194 23.36 -14.14 -24.18
CA LYS A 194 23.32 -13.29 -25.38
C LYS A 194 24.70 -12.75 -25.73
N GLN A 195 25.45 -12.30 -24.72
CA GLN A 195 26.76 -11.69 -24.91
C GLN A 195 27.82 -12.68 -25.41
N ILE A 196 27.75 -13.95 -24.99
CA ILE A 196 28.62 -15.04 -25.49
C ILE A 196 28.13 -15.57 -26.86
N GLN A 197 27.07 -14.99 -27.43
CA GLN A 197 26.47 -15.42 -28.70
C GLN A 197 25.98 -16.87 -28.69
N TRP A 198 25.62 -17.41 -27.52
CA TRP A 198 24.96 -18.71 -27.42
C TRP A 198 23.47 -18.65 -27.76
N ILE A 199 22.89 -17.44 -27.66
CA ILE A 199 21.48 -17.17 -27.97
C ILE A 199 21.41 -16.03 -28.98
N ASP A 200 20.74 -16.29 -30.11
CA ASP A 200 20.57 -15.31 -31.19
C ASP A 200 19.34 -14.39 -31.03
N TRP A 201 18.61 -14.52 -29.93
CA TRP A 201 17.40 -13.72 -29.68
C TRP A 201 17.66 -12.22 -29.66
N GLU A 202 16.68 -11.43 -30.09
CA GLU A 202 16.73 -9.98 -29.99
C GLU A 202 16.76 -9.52 -28.52
N TRP A 203 17.36 -8.36 -28.26
CA TRP A 203 17.50 -7.80 -26.92
C TRP A 203 16.16 -7.62 -26.19
N ILE A 204 15.07 -7.38 -26.92
CA ILE A 204 13.73 -7.27 -26.32
C ILE A 204 13.32 -8.55 -25.58
N TYR A 205 13.61 -9.72 -26.15
CA TYR A 205 13.32 -11.02 -25.55
C TYR A 205 14.29 -11.35 -24.41
N ILE A 206 15.55 -10.94 -24.53
CA ILE A 206 16.54 -11.10 -23.46
C ILE A 206 16.08 -10.37 -22.19
N PHE A 207 15.45 -9.20 -22.31
CA PHE A 207 14.93 -8.42 -21.18
C PHE A 207 13.50 -8.80 -20.73
N THR A 208 12.92 -9.92 -21.19
CA THR A 208 11.52 -10.29 -20.88
C THR A 208 11.21 -10.30 -19.38
N ILE A 209 12.11 -10.82 -18.54
CA ILE A 209 11.89 -10.88 -17.08
C ILE A 209 11.78 -9.47 -16.49
N LEU A 210 12.67 -8.57 -16.94
CA LEU A 210 12.62 -7.17 -16.55
C LEU A 210 11.33 -6.49 -17.04
N TRP A 211 10.89 -6.74 -18.27
CA TRP A 211 9.64 -6.20 -18.81
C TRP A 211 8.42 -6.65 -18.02
N MET A 212 8.38 -7.91 -17.61
CA MET A 212 7.31 -8.43 -16.74
C MET A 212 7.27 -7.69 -15.41
N PHE A 213 8.42 -7.47 -14.78
CA PHE A 213 8.51 -6.73 -13.52
C PHE A 213 8.09 -5.27 -13.68
N LEU A 214 8.57 -4.59 -14.73
CA LEU A 214 8.19 -3.22 -15.03
C LEU A 214 6.68 -3.10 -15.32
N SER A 215 6.09 -4.06 -16.03
CA SER A 215 4.65 -4.14 -16.29
C SER A 215 3.84 -4.24 -14.99
N ILE A 216 4.25 -5.11 -14.06
CA ILE A 216 3.61 -5.24 -12.76
C ILE A 216 3.68 -3.91 -11.99
N ILE A 217 4.84 -3.24 -11.97
CA ILE A 217 4.94 -1.94 -11.28
C ILE A 217 4.11 -0.86 -11.99
N CYS A 218 4.03 -0.87 -13.32
CA CYS A 218 3.14 0.04 -14.05
C CYS A 218 1.67 -0.16 -13.65
N ILE A 219 1.22 -1.40 -13.41
CA ILE A 219 -0.13 -1.68 -12.89
C ILE A 219 -0.28 -1.12 -11.47
N PHE A 220 0.71 -1.30 -10.59
CA PHE A 220 0.66 -0.66 -9.27
C PHE A 220 0.62 0.87 -9.38
N GLN A 221 1.39 1.46 -10.29
CA GLN A 221 1.37 2.90 -10.54
C GLN A 221 -0.02 3.39 -10.95
N THR A 222 -0.74 2.68 -11.82
CA THR A 222 -2.11 3.08 -12.21
C THR A 222 -3.08 2.99 -11.04
N ILE A 223 -2.94 1.97 -10.17
CA ILE A 223 -3.73 1.85 -8.94
C ILE A 223 -3.47 3.05 -8.00
N PHE A 224 -2.20 3.39 -7.76
CA PHE A 224 -1.86 4.54 -6.91
C PHE A 224 -2.28 5.88 -7.52
N LEU A 225 -2.26 6.01 -8.85
CA LEU A 225 -2.75 7.19 -9.54
C LEU A 225 -4.26 7.32 -9.38
N PHE A 226 -4.99 6.21 -9.48
CA PHE A 226 -6.43 6.18 -9.25
C PHE A 226 -6.78 6.55 -7.80
N ASP A 227 -6.07 5.98 -6.82
CA ASP A 227 -6.22 6.36 -5.40
C ASP A 227 -5.98 7.86 -5.18
N PHE A 228 -4.93 8.42 -5.81
CA PHE A 228 -4.66 9.85 -5.79
C PHE A 228 -5.82 10.67 -6.37
N ILE A 229 -6.37 10.28 -7.52
CA ILE A 229 -7.49 10.98 -8.16
C ILE A 229 -8.73 10.95 -7.26
N CYS A 230 -9.04 9.80 -6.66
CA CYS A 230 -10.17 9.68 -5.72
C CYS A 230 -10.01 10.60 -4.51
N LYS A 231 -8.80 10.65 -3.90
CA LYS A 231 -8.50 11.54 -2.77
C LYS A 231 -8.52 13.02 -3.18
N ALA A 232 -8.05 13.35 -4.37
CA ALA A 232 -8.14 14.70 -4.92
C ALA A 232 -9.60 15.11 -5.13
N ALA A 233 -10.45 14.21 -5.64
CA ALA A 233 -11.88 14.45 -5.81
C ALA A 233 -12.59 14.65 -4.46
N SER A 234 -12.29 13.83 -3.44
CA SER A 234 -12.88 13.99 -2.10
C SER A 234 -12.48 15.32 -1.45
N PHE A 235 -11.24 15.76 -1.60
CA PHE A 235 -10.78 17.06 -1.12
C PHE A 235 -11.50 18.24 -1.79
N LEU A 236 -11.86 18.13 -3.07
CA LEU A 236 -12.64 19.17 -3.76
C LEU A 236 -14.09 19.24 -3.27
N GLN A 237 -14.63 18.13 -2.74
CA GLN A 237 -15.99 18.06 -2.21
C GLN A 237 -16.09 18.48 -0.74
N GLU A 238 -15.01 18.32 0.03
CA GLU A 238 -15.00 18.61 1.47
C GLU A 238 -15.14 20.11 1.76
N ARG A 239 -16.19 20.48 2.51
CA ARG A 239 -16.47 21.87 2.90
C ARG A 239 -15.93 22.24 4.28
N ASP A 240 -15.71 21.27 5.16
CA ASP A 240 -15.23 21.54 6.52
C ASP A 240 -13.73 21.89 6.51
N PRO A 241 -13.32 23.06 7.02
CA PRO A 241 -11.91 23.46 7.05
C PRO A 241 -11.02 22.51 7.85
N ILE A 242 -11.53 21.86 8.91
CA ILE A 242 -10.73 20.97 9.76
C ILE A 242 -10.39 19.69 9.00
N ASN A 243 -11.38 19.06 8.38
CA ASN A 243 -11.17 17.86 7.56
C ASN A 243 -10.29 18.17 6.34
N ARG A 244 -10.42 19.37 5.78
CA ARG A 244 -9.67 19.81 4.61
C ARG A 244 -8.16 19.81 4.84
N GLU A 245 -7.68 20.17 6.04
CA GLU A 245 -6.24 20.11 6.34
C GLU A 245 -5.72 18.67 6.36
N ALA A 246 -6.47 17.74 6.98
CA ALA A 246 -6.12 16.32 6.99
C ALA A 246 -6.11 15.73 5.57
N PHE A 247 -7.11 16.04 4.75
CA PHE A 247 -7.15 15.62 3.34
C PHE A 247 -6.00 16.21 2.52
N ASN A 248 -5.60 17.46 2.78
CA ASN A 248 -4.47 18.07 2.10
C ASN A 248 -3.17 17.29 2.37
N GLN A 249 -2.93 16.88 3.61
CA GLN A 249 -1.78 16.04 3.97
C GLN A 249 -1.83 14.68 3.24
N GLN A 250 -3.01 14.06 3.14
CA GLN A 250 -3.18 12.79 2.40
C GLN A 250 -2.92 12.93 0.90
N ILE A 251 -3.34 14.04 0.28
CA ILE A 251 -3.08 14.32 -1.14
C ILE A 251 -1.60 14.53 -1.38
N ILE A 252 -0.95 15.36 -0.56
CA ILE A 252 0.50 15.63 -0.67
C ILE A 252 1.29 14.32 -0.55
N GLY A 253 0.92 13.47 0.41
CA GLY A 253 1.51 12.16 0.62
C GLY A 253 1.25 11.18 -0.53
N SER A 254 0.01 11.11 -1.03
CA SER A 254 -0.35 10.24 -2.15
C SER A 254 0.34 10.66 -3.46
N LEU A 255 0.45 11.96 -3.72
CA LEU A 255 1.22 12.48 -4.85
C LEU A 255 2.71 12.15 -4.71
N TRP A 256 3.28 12.27 -3.51
CA TRP A 256 4.66 11.89 -3.24
C TRP A 256 4.93 10.40 -3.49
N ILE A 257 4.03 9.52 -3.05
CA ILE A 257 4.11 8.08 -3.32
C ILE A 257 4.05 7.82 -4.83
N ASN A 258 3.12 8.46 -5.54
CA ASN A 258 3.02 8.34 -7.00
C ASN A 258 4.30 8.79 -7.71
N LEU A 259 4.90 9.90 -7.28
CA LEU A 259 6.18 10.37 -7.82
C LEU A 259 7.33 9.42 -7.49
N LEU A 260 7.34 8.82 -6.29
CA LEU A 260 8.35 7.83 -5.90
C LEU A 260 8.24 6.57 -6.77
N ILE A 261 7.03 6.05 -6.97
CA ILE A 261 6.83 4.82 -7.76
C ILE A 261 7.12 5.08 -9.24
N LEU A 262 6.74 6.25 -9.77
CA LEU A 262 7.11 6.67 -11.14
C LEU A 262 8.63 6.82 -11.30
N CYS A 263 9.35 7.24 -10.25
CA CYS A 263 10.82 7.26 -10.25
C CYS A 263 11.42 5.86 -10.35
N ILE A 264 10.83 4.88 -9.66
CA ILE A 264 11.33 3.51 -9.57
C ILE A 264 10.94 2.69 -10.82
N SER A 265 9.85 3.05 -11.49
CA SER A 265 9.30 2.27 -12.60
C SER A 265 9.33 2.99 -13.95
N GLY A 266 8.70 4.16 -14.05
CA GLY A 266 8.55 4.87 -15.31
C GLY A 266 9.88 5.30 -15.92
N LEU A 267 10.77 5.88 -15.11
CA LEU A 267 12.09 6.31 -15.59
C LEU A 267 12.97 5.12 -16.03
N PRO A 268 13.13 4.04 -15.23
CA PRO A 268 13.86 2.86 -15.70
C PRO A 268 13.22 2.22 -16.93
N THR A 269 11.89 2.15 -17.02
CA THR A 269 11.19 1.64 -18.21
C THR A 269 11.55 2.46 -19.44
N PHE A 270 11.44 3.78 -19.36
CA PHE A 270 11.79 4.67 -20.46
C PHE A 270 13.27 4.54 -20.85
N SER A 271 14.16 4.47 -19.86
CA SER A 271 15.58 4.30 -20.11
C SER A 271 15.90 2.95 -20.74
N MET A 272 15.22 1.89 -20.32
CA MET A 272 15.38 0.56 -20.90
C MET A 272 14.88 0.53 -22.34
N ILE A 273 13.74 1.15 -22.65
CA ILE A 273 13.24 1.28 -24.02
C ILE A 273 14.28 1.99 -24.90
N CYS A 274 14.78 3.15 -24.44
CA CYS A 274 15.81 3.89 -25.17
C CYS A 274 17.08 3.05 -25.38
N TYR A 275 17.49 2.28 -24.36
CA TYR A 275 18.66 1.42 -24.43
C TYR A 275 18.46 0.23 -25.38
N THR A 276 17.28 -0.41 -25.38
CA THR A 276 16.93 -1.47 -26.31
C THR A 276 16.90 -0.95 -27.75
N ILE A 277 16.33 0.24 -27.98
CA ILE A 277 16.36 0.91 -29.30
C ILE A 277 17.80 1.19 -29.73
N LYS A 278 18.65 1.71 -28.83
CA LYS A 278 20.07 1.93 -29.11
C LYS A 278 20.78 0.63 -29.50
N LEU A 279 20.56 -0.44 -28.74
CA LEU A 279 21.17 -1.74 -29.02
C LEU A 279 20.68 -2.34 -30.36
N SER A 280 19.43 -2.06 -30.75
CA SER A 280 18.85 -2.54 -32.00
C SER A 280 19.28 -1.72 -33.22
N THR A 281 19.34 -0.39 -33.10
CA THR A 281 19.54 0.53 -34.23
C THR A 281 20.97 1.08 -34.34
N GLY A 282 21.77 0.97 -33.29
CA GLY A 282 23.09 1.60 -33.18
C GLY A 282 23.06 3.12 -32.98
N GLN A 283 21.89 3.75 -32.93
CA GLN A 283 21.77 5.21 -32.78
C GLN A 283 21.92 5.66 -31.32
N ASN A 284 22.79 6.65 -31.07
CA ASN A 284 23.11 7.14 -29.73
C ASN A 284 22.15 8.22 -29.18
N SER A 285 21.27 8.78 -30.01
CA SER A 285 20.46 9.97 -29.69
C SER A 285 19.51 9.77 -28.50
N TYR A 286 18.93 8.57 -28.35
CA TYR A 286 17.92 8.29 -27.31
C TYR A 286 18.50 8.24 -25.89
N ASN A 287 19.79 7.96 -25.73
CA ASN A 287 20.41 7.88 -24.40
C ASN A 287 20.47 9.24 -23.71
N ALA A 288 20.80 10.30 -24.46
CA ALA A 288 20.88 11.64 -23.91
C ALA A 288 19.51 12.09 -23.38
N LEU A 289 18.44 11.83 -24.15
CA LEU A 289 17.07 12.14 -23.75
C LEU A 289 16.67 11.41 -22.45
N SER A 290 16.95 10.11 -22.35
CA SER A 290 16.67 9.33 -21.13
C SER A 290 17.39 9.90 -19.90
N ILE A 291 18.68 10.20 -20.02
CA ILE A 291 19.48 10.77 -18.93
C ILE A 291 18.93 12.14 -18.54
N THR A 292 18.68 13.02 -19.51
CA THR A 292 18.14 14.36 -19.26
C THR A 292 16.78 14.30 -18.58
N LEU A 293 15.86 13.46 -19.05
CA LEU A 293 14.55 13.29 -18.43
C LEU A 293 14.66 12.77 -17.00
N SER A 294 15.55 11.81 -16.75
CA SER A 294 15.80 11.25 -15.42
C SER A 294 16.36 12.29 -14.45
N VAL A 295 17.29 13.15 -14.91
CA VAL A 295 17.86 14.24 -14.12
C VAL A 295 16.80 15.29 -13.79
N ILE A 296 16.01 15.72 -14.78
CA ILE A 296 14.93 16.69 -14.57
C ILE A 296 13.92 16.16 -13.56
N TYR A 297 13.48 14.92 -13.75
CA TYR A 297 12.52 14.29 -12.85
C TYR A 297 13.07 14.14 -11.42
N SER A 298 14.33 13.74 -11.26
CA SER A 298 14.98 13.64 -9.96
C SER A 298 15.04 15.00 -9.26
N LEU A 299 15.34 16.06 -10.00
CA LEU A 299 15.33 17.42 -9.48
C LEU A 299 13.93 17.82 -9.02
N VAL A 300 12.90 17.59 -9.83
CA VAL A 300 11.49 17.86 -9.47
C VAL A 300 11.10 17.09 -8.20
N PHE A 301 11.43 15.80 -8.14
CA PHE A 301 11.14 14.96 -6.97
C PHE A 301 11.85 15.46 -5.70
N ILE A 302 13.12 15.84 -5.80
CA ILE A 302 13.89 16.40 -4.67
C ILE A 302 13.28 17.72 -4.22
N VAL A 303 12.99 18.65 -5.15
CA VAL A 303 12.39 19.94 -4.83
C VAL A 303 11.03 19.74 -4.16
N TYR A 304 10.18 18.87 -4.69
CA TYR A 304 8.88 18.54 -4.10
C TYR A 304 9.03 17.98 -2.68
N THR A 305 9.95 17.03 -2.48
CA THR A 305 10.21 16.40 -1.18
C THR A 305 10.72 17.41 -0.16
N LEU A 306 11.64 18.31 -0.55
CA LEU A 306 12.18 19.34 0.32
C LEU A 306 11.12 20.39 0.68
N TYR A 307 10.31 20.80 -0.30
CA TYR A 307 9.24 21.78 -0.09
C TYR A 307 8.18 21.27 0.89
N TYR A 308 7.73 20.03 0.74
CA TYR A 308 6.68 19.43 1.58
C TYR A 308 7.19 18.60 2.77
N ARG A 309 8.47 18.74 3.17
CA ARG A 309 9.10 17.86 4.18
C ARG A 309 8.30 17.71 5.49
N MET A 310 7.66 18.79 5.97
CA MET A 310 6.90 18.78 7.22
C MET A 310 5.61 17.98 7.08
N SER A 311 4.83 18.25 6.02
CA SER A 311 3.60 17.52 5.71
C SER A 311 3.87 16.04 5.41
N LEU A 312 4.96 15.74 4.70
CA LEU A 312 5.39 14.36 4.44
C LEU A 312 5.79 13.62 5.72
N SER A 313 6.48 14.29 6.65
CA SER A 313 6.81 13.70 7.95
C SER A 313 5.54 13.35 8.75
N GLN A 314 4.54 14.24 8.74
CA GLN A 314 3.25 13.98 9.39
C GLN A 314 2.51 12.83 8.71
N PHE A 315 2.45 12.82 7.38
CA PHE A 315 1.85 11.74 6.59
C PHE A 315 2.49 10.37 6.87
N VAL A 316 3.82 10.29 6.92
CA VAL A 316 4.53 9.05 7.27
C VAL A 316 4.23 8.63 8.71
N SER A 317 4.16 9.57 9.65
CA SER A 317 3.78 9.28 11.04
C SER A 317 2.36 8.74 11.15
N GLN A 318 1.41 9.24 10.35
CA GLN A 318 0.03 8.75 10.29
C GLN A 318 -0.02 7.31 9.77
N ILE A 319 0.74 6.97 8.73
CA ILE A 319 0.86 5.58 8.23
C ILE A 319 1.45 4.65 9.29
N GLN A 320 2.40 5.13 10.10
CA GLN A 320 2.97 4.33 11.18
C GLN A 320 1.97 4.14 12.33
N GLN A 321 1.26 5.20 12.71
CA GLN A 321 0.27 5.15 13.78
C GLN A 321 -0.93 4.27 13.43
N SER A 322 -1.40 4.29 12.17
CA SER A 322 -2.50 3.42 11.74
C SER A 322 -2.14 1.93 11.90
N ARG A 323 -0.89 1.55 11.61
CA ARG A 323 -0.40 0.18 11.84
C ARG A 323 -0.31 -0.20 13.31
N VAL A 324 0.08 0.73 14.18
CA VAL A 324 0.14 0.48 15.63
C VAL A 324 -1.26 0.34 16.21
N ALA A 325 -2.22 1.14 15.73
CA ALA A 325 -3.61 1.05 16.14
C ALA A 325 -4.22 -0.32 15.77
N GLU A 326 -4.01 -0.79 14.54
CA GLU A 326 -4.45 -2.12 14.10
C GLU A 326 -3.87 -3.24 14.98
N ASN A 327 -2.55 -3.23 15.22
CA ASN A 327 -1.92 -4.25 16.05
C ASN A 327 -2.42 -4.25 17.52
N ASN A 328 -2.74 -3.08 18.08
CA ASN A 328 -3.26 -2.99 19.44
C ASN A 328 -4.70 -3.48 19.56
N ILE A 329 -5.51 -3.34 18.52
CA ILE A 329 -6.88 -3.88 18.47
C ILE A 329 -6.81 -5.41 18.53
N ASP A 330 -5.92 -6.04 17.78
CA ASP A 330 -5.78 -7.50 17.79
C ASP A 330 -5.31 -8.03 19.16
N ILE A 331 -4.32 -7.38 19.78
CA ILE A 331 -3.80 -7.79 21.10
C ILE A 331 -4.86 -7.62 22.20
N ASN A 332 -5.63 -6.54 22.18
CA ASN A 332 -6.67 -6.31 23.17
C ASN A 332 -7.84 -7.28 22.99
N THR A 333 -8.17 -7.67 21.76
CA THR A 333 -9.22 -8.66 21.48
C THR A 333 -8.83 -10.03 22.06
N ASP A 334 -7.57 -10.45 21.88
CA ASP A 334 -7.05 -11.70 22.45
C ASP A 334 -6.94 -11.67 23.99
N ASN A 335 -6.51 -10.54 24.56
CA ASN A 335 -6.39 -10.41 26.02
C ASN A 335 -7.76 -10.31 26.70
N GLN A 336 -8.72 -9.59 26.12
CA GLN A 336 -10.09 -9.56 26.66
C GLN A 336 -10.74 -10.95 26.63
N GLN A 337 -10.49 -11.75 25.59
CA GLN A 337 -10.91 -13.15 25.57
C GLN A 337 -10.23 -14.00 26.65
N ARG A 338 -8.95 -13.77 26.96
CA ARG A 338 -8.25 -14.52 28.03
C ARG A 338 -8.63 -14.11 29.45
N TYR A 339 -8.98 -12.85 29.69
CA TYR A 339 -9.40 -12.40 31.03
C TYR A 339 -10.81 -12.89 31.39
N GLN A 340 -11.68 -13.14 30.41
CA GLN A 340 -13.01 -13.71 30.67
C GLN A 340 -12.98 -15.22 31.00
N LEU A 341 -11.98 -15.97 30.54
CA LEU A 341 -11.90 -17.42 30.77
C LEU A 341 -11.24 -17.84 32.09
N ASN A 342 -10.68 -16.91 32.88
CA ASN A 342 -9.82 -17.24 34.03
C ASN A 342 -10.22 -16.59 35.38
N SER A 343 -11.50 -16.31 35.64
CA SER A 343 -11.95 -15.91 36.98
C SER A 343 -12.74 -17.02 37.70
N PRO A 344 -12.09 -17.91 38.47
CA PRO A 344 -12.75 -18.74 39.45
C PRO A 344 -12.87 -17.94 40.76
N SER A 345 -13.95 -17.17 40.94
CA SER A 345 -14.24 -16.58 42.27
C SER A 345 -15.73 -16.61 42.56
N SER A 346 -16.10 -17.59 43.37
CA SER A 346 -17.44 -17.97 43.81
C SER A 346 -18.11 -16.97 44.78
N LYS A 347 -17.67 -15.70 44.85
CA LYS A 347 -18.18 -14.74 45.84
C LYS A 347 -18.92 -13.51 45.29
N HIS A 348 -19.08 -13.35 43.99
CA HIS A 348 -19.73 -12.16 43.42
C HIS A 348 -21.18 -12.35 42.92
N LYS A 349 -21.90 -13.36 43.43
CA LYS A 349 -23.24 -13.74 42.95
C LYS A 349 -24.38 -12.75 43.30
N HIS A 350 -24.14 -11.74 44.13
CA HIS A 350 -25.21 -10.87 44.65
C HIS A 350 -25.35 -9.49 43.98
N HIS A 351 -24.50 -9.10 43.03
CA HIS A 351 -24.59 -7.75 42.42
C HIS A 351 -25.09 -7.73 40.96
N LEU A 352 -25.41 -8.89 40.38
CA LEU A 352 -25.77 -9.02 38.95
C LEU A 352 -27.28 -8.86 38.66
N ILE A 353 -28.15 -8.83 39.67
CA ILE A 353 -29.61 -8.71 39.44
C ILE A 353 -30.00 -7.27 39.05
N LYS A 354 -29.16 -6.26 39.31
CA LYS A 354 -29.49 -4.84 39.03
C LYS A 354 -29.16 -4.35 37.62
N SER A 355 -28.73 -5.22 36.71
CA SER A 355 -28.26 -4.84 35.35
C SER A 355 -29.14 -5.33 34.19
N LYS A 356 -30.20 -6.10 34.45
CA LYS A 356 -31.06 -6.67 33.39
C LYS A 356 -31.73 -5.58 32.52
N GLU A 357 -32.02 -4.40 33.08
CA GLU A 357 -32.61 -3.26 32.36
C GLU A 357 -31.60 -2.41 31.57
N GLN A 358 -30.34 -2.34 31.99
CA GLN A 358 -29.29 -1.59 31.28
C GLN A 358 -28.71 -2.35 30.08
N ILE A 359 -28.82 -3.68 30.05
CA ILE A 359 -28.31 -4.51 28.94
C ILE A 359 -29.31 -4.54 27.77
N LEU A 360 -30.63 -4.51 28.07
CA LEU A 360 -31.68 -4.40 27.04
C LEU A 360 -31.62 -3.08 26.25
N THR A 361 -31.00 -2.04 26.81
CA THR A 361 -30.88 -0.72 26.16
C THR A 361 -29.60 -0.54 25.34
N GLN A 362 -28.62 -1.45 25.47
CA GLN A 362 -27.36 -1.43 24.70
C GLN A 362 -27.26 -2.55 23.66
N LEU A 363 -28.34 -3.28 23.38
CA LEU A 363 -28.38 -4.13 22.20
C LEU A 363 -28.36 -3.22 20.96
N PRO A 364 -27.38 -3.35 20.05
CA PRO A 364 -27.39 -2.60 18.81
C PRO A 364 -28.74 -2.83 18.13
N GLN A 365 -29.46 -1.76 17.78
CA GLN A 365 -30.74 -1.84 17.04
C GLN A 365 -30.59 -2.48 15.64
N TYR A 366 -29.39 -2.97 15.32
CA TYR A 366 -29.02 -3.64 14.09
C TYR A 366 -28.34 -4.97 14.43
N LEU A 367 -29.11 -5.94 14.93
CA LEU A 367 -28.76 -7.35 14.77
C LEU A 367 -28.96 -7.68 13.28
N ILE A 368 -27.99 -7.30 12.46
CA ILE A 368 -27.92 -7.65 11.04
C ILE A 368 -27.51 -9.12 10.96
N ARG A 369 -28.46 -9.93 10.52
CA ARG A 369 -28.39 -11.39 10.41
C ARG A 369 -27.44 -11.80 9.28
N LEU A 370 -26.31 -12.41 9.63
CA LEU A 370 -25.40 -13.06 8.68
C LEU A 370 -25.81 -14.52 8.44
N SER A 371 -26.88 -14.74 7.69
CA SER A 371 -27.05 -15.96 6.87
C SER A 371 -28.05 -15.70 5.74
N GLN A 372 -27.50 -15.64 4.53
CA GLN A 372 -28.17 -15.22 3.28
C GLN A 372 -29.08 -16.28 2.64
N THR A 373 -29.98 -16.95 3.38
CA THR A 373 -30.87 -17.93 2.73
C THR A 373 -32.35 -17.72 2.84
N TYR A 374 -32.88 -16.75 3.61
CA TYR A 374 -34.32 -16.47 3.55
C TYR A 374 -34.65 -15.00 3.83
N PHE A 375 -35.43 -14.42 2.91
CA PHE A 375 -36.23 -13.19 2.95
C PHE A 375 -35.65 -11.90 2.34
N LEU A 376 -36.52 -11.28 1.53
CA LEU A 376 -36.38 -10.01 0.83
C LEU A 376 -36.55 -8.82 1.80
N PRO A 377 -35.80 -7.71 1.61
CA PRO A 377 -35.90 -6.53 2.45
C PRO A 377 -37.29 -5.88 2.33
N ALA A 378 -37.88 -5.52 3.47
CA ALA A 378 -39.05 -4.65 3.52
C ALA A 378 -38.63 -3.24 3.09
N ASN A 379 -39.31 -2.70 2.09
CA ASN A 379 -39.10 -1.34 1.60
C ASN A 379 -39.75 -0.36 2.58
N ASP A 380 -38.98 0.56 3.16
CA ASP A 380 -39.44 1.52 4.18
C ASP A 380 -40.37 2.65 3.65
N ASN A 381 -40.93 2.52 2.44
CA ASN A 381 -41.72 3.58 1.81
C ASN A 381 -43.24 3.48 1.99
N ASP A 382 -43.78 2.42 2.60
CA ASP A 382 -45.25 2.18 2.59
C ASP A 382 -46.01 2.64 3.86
N ILE A 383 -45.36 3.23 4.86
CA ILE A 383 -46.04 3.62 6.12
C ILE A 383 -46.54 5.08 6.12
N ALA A 384 -46.20 5.92 5.14
CA ALA A 384 -46.56 7.35 5.16
C ALA A 384 -47.89 7.71 4.46
N SER A 385 -48.64 6.77 3.88
CA SER A 385 -49.76 7.12 3.00
C SER A 385 -51.02 6.28 3.25
N GLN A 386 -51.68 6.39 4.41
CA GLN A 386 -53.11 6.05 4.54
C GLN A 386 -53.73 6.50 5.88
N ALA A 387 -54.26 7.72 5.92
CA ALA A 387 -55.40 8.07 6.77
C ALA A 387 -56.03 9.42 6.33
N LYS A 388 -57.06 9.37 5.48
CA LYS A 388 -58.27 10.23 5.42
C LYS A 388 -58.79 10.42 3.98
N LYS A 389 -59.82 9.66 3.59
CA LYS A 389 -61.20 10.11 3.25
C LYS A 389 -61.99 9.04 2.46
N PRO A 390 -63.34 9.04 2.54
CA PRO A 390 -64.22 8.06 1.90
C PRO A 390 -64.90 8.58 0.61
N GLN A 391 -65.26 7.67 -0.31
CA GLN A 391 -66.36 7.67 -1.32
C GLN A 391 -65.91 6.85 -2.56
N GLN A 392 -66.52 5.69 -2.86
CA GLN A 392 -67.69 5.43 -3.73
C GLN A 392 -67.38 5.34 -5.26
N PHE A 393 -68.08 4.41 -5.93
CA PHE A 393 -68.14 4.02 -7.37
C PHE A 393 -67.06 3.02 -7.88
N GLN A 394 -67.37 1.77 -8.25
CA GLN A 394 -68.21 1.11 -9.30
C GLN A 394 -67.43 0.77 -10.60
N PHE A 395 -67.45 -0.54 -10.91
CA PHE A 395 -67.35 -1.25 -12.21
C PHE A 395 -66.48 -0.67 -13.35
N GLU A 396 -65.60 -1.50 -13.96
CA GLU A 396 -65.82 -2.09 -15.30
C GLU A 396 -64.71 -3.11 -15.69
N GLN A 397 -65.09 -4.03 -16.56
CA GLN A 397 -64.39 -5.23 -17.06
C GLN A 397 -63.28 -4.91 -18.09
N GLN A 398 -62.32 -5.84 -18.28
CA GLN A 398 -61.92 -6.46 -19.57
C GLN A 398 -60.50 -7.07 -19.47
N HIS A 399 -60.38 -8.40 -19.54
CA HIS A 399 -59.90 -9.18 -20.70
C HIS A 399 -58.46 -8.86 -21.16
N ILE A 400 -57.54 -9.85 -21.13
CA ILE A 400 -56.89 -10.45 -22.32
C ILE A 400 -55.80 -11.49 -21.92
N LYS A 401 -56.10 -12.74 -22.29
CA LYS A 401 -55.30 -13.82 -22.92
C LYS A 401 -53.96 -14.29 -22.34
N ARG A 402 -54.06 -15.53 -21.83
CA ARG A 402 -53.13 -16.66 -22.01
C ARG A 402 -52.40 -16.66 -23.36
N ASN A 403 -51.13 -17.06 -23.34
CA ASN A 403 -50.59 -17.98 -24.34
C ASN A 403 -49.58 -18.95 -23.69
N LYS A 404 -49.93 -20.23 -23.79
CA LYS A 404 -49.06 -21.40 -23.64
C LYS A 404 -48.35 -21.63 -24.97
N THR A 405 -47.08 -21.98 -24.93
CA THR A 405 -46.51 -22.95 -25.86
C THR A 405 -45.27 -23.59 -25.25
N ASP A 406 -45.40 -24.88 -24.99
CA ASP A 406 -44.34 -25.85 -24.73
C ASP A 406 -43.56 -26.14 -26.02
N GLN A 407 -42.24 -26.36 -25.93
CA GLN A 407 -41.55 -27.50 -26.56
C GLN A 407 -40.06 -27.58 -26.20
N ASP A 408 -39.75 -28.58 -25.37
CA ASP A 408 -38.66 -29.56 -25.42
C ASP A 408 -37.30 -29.22 -26.05
N GLN A 409 -36.23 -29.34 -25.24
CA GLN A 409 -35.12 -30.27 -25.51
C GLN A 409 -34.25 -30.51 -24.25
N PRO A 410 -33.58 -31.68 -24.13
CA PRO A 410 -33.01 -32.18 -22.89
C PRO A 410 -31.53 -31.80 -22.75
N LYS A 411 -31.13 -31.27 -21.59
CA LYS A 411 -29.71 -31.24 -21.19
C LYS A 411 -29.55 -31.69 -19.74
N PHE A 412 -28.92 -32.86 -19.62
CA PHE A 412 -28.27 -33.33 -18.41
C PHE A 412 -27.26 -32.30 -17.92
N SER A 413 -27.50 -31.71 -16.76
CA SER A 413 -26.42 -31.24 -15.89
C SER A 413 -26.78 -31.52 -14.43
N ASN A 414 -26.08 -32.51 -13.91
CA ASN A 414 -26.10 -32.99 -12.56
C ASN A 414 -25.44 -31.94 -11.65
N ARG A 415 -26.24 -31.20 -10.87
CA ARG A 415 -25.80 -30.47 -9.67
C ARG A 415 -26.97 -30.43 -8.69
N ASN A 416 -27.00 -31.40 -7.80
CA ASN A 416 -27.84 -31.37 -6.60
C ASN A 416 -27.39 -30.18 -5.72
N SER A 417 -28.01 -29.01 -5.91
CA SER A 417 -27.94 -27.91 -4.95
C SER A 417 -29.05 -28.14 -3.93
N LEU A 418 -28.63 -28.37 -2.69
CA LEU A 418 -29.44 -28.71 -1.53
C LEU A 418 -30.16 -27.48 -0.94
N THR A 419 -30.69 -26.58 -1.76
CA THR A 419 -31.08 -25.22 -1.33
C THR A 419 -32.39 -24.68 -1.91
N GLU A 420 -33.37 -25.54 -2.18
CA GLU A 420 -34.77 -25.12 -2.32
C GLU A 420 -35.65 -26.02 -1.45
N ILE A 421 -35.66 -25.72 -0.15
CA ILE A 421 -36.56 -26.33 0.83
C ILE A 421 -37.72 -25.35 1.04
N ASN A 422 -38.92 -25.74 0.62
CA ASN A 422 -40.17 -25.01 0.90
C ASN A 422 -40.23 -24.55 2.38
N SER A 423 -40.26 -23.25 2.58
CA SER A 423 -39.85 -22.53 3.79
C SER A 423 -40.93 -22.36 4.87
N ASP A 424 -41.81 -23.33 5.05
CA ASP A 424 -42.86 -23.28 6.09
C ASP A 424 -42.80 -24.44 7.09
N LYS A 425 -41.82 -25.36 6.97
CA LYS A 425 -41.83 -26.62 7.74
C LYS A 425 -40.64 -26.88 8.67
N ASP A 426 -39.55 -26.11 8.58
CA ASP A 426 -38.35 -26.39 9.38
C ASP A 426 -38.19 -25.42 10.55
N THR A 427 -39.24 -25.28 11.36
CA THR A 427 -39.16 -24.61 12.67
C THR A 427 -38.69 -25.56 13.78
N GLN A 428 -38.34 -26.81 13.47
CA GLN A 428 -37.93 -27.79 14.48
C GLN A 428 -36.41 -27.71 14.76
N CYS A 429 -36.05 -27.95 16.02
CA CYS A 429 -34.66 -28.05 16.47
C CYS A 429 -33.94 -29.21 15.76
N PHE A 430 -32.83 -28.95 15.06
CA PHE A 430 -32.11 -30.00 14.31
C PHE A 430 -31.42 -31.04 15.20
N ASN A 431 -31.30 -30.78 16.52
CA ASN A 431 -30.68 -31.71 17.46
C ASN A 431 -31.68 -32.73 18.02
N CYS A 432 -32.86 -32.27 18.46
CA CYS A 432 -33.86 -33.16 19.06
C CYS A 432 -35.03 -33.50 18.14
N TYR A 433 -35.29 -32.72 17.08
CA TYR A 433 -36.45 -32.82 16.18
C TYR A 433 -37.82 -32.85 16.90
N GLN A 434 -37.87 -32.43 18.17
CA GLN A 434 -39.06 -32.48 19.02
C GLN A 434 -39.60 -31.09 19.34
N ASN A 435 -38.71 -30.13 19.59
CA ASN A 435 -39.05 -28.78 20.04
C ASN A 435 -38.77 -27.75 18.95
N GLU A 436 -39.44 -26.60 19.02
CA GLU A 436 -39.23 -25.49 18.11
C GLU A 436 -37.82 -24.88 18.25
N SER A 437 -37.23 -24.46 17.13
CA SER A 437 -35.95 -23.78 17.07
C SER A 437 -36.09 -22.32 17.49
N CYS A 438 -35.87 -22.08 18.77
CA CYS A 438 -36.02 -20.78 19.41
C CYS A 438 -34.74 -20.26 20.08
N ALA A 439 -33.56 -20.86 19.83
CA ALA A 439 -32.30 -20.46 20.45
C ALA A 439 -31.23 -20.04 19.44
N VAL A 440 -30.44 -19.01 19.79
CA VAL A 440 -29.31 -18.49 19.02
C VAL A 440 -28.08 -18.37 19.91
N TYR A 441 -26.93 -18.81 19.41
CA TYR A 441 -25.63 -18.65 20.06
C TYR A 441 -24.99 -17.30 19.72
N MET A 442 -24.57 -16.55 20.73
CA MET A 442 -23.83 -15.29 20.57
C MET A 442 -22.33 -15.50 20.89
N PRO A 443 -21.41 -14.78 20.21
CA PRO A 443 -21.66 -13.75 19.21
C PRO A 443 -21.87 -14.28 17.78
N CYS A 444 -21.73 -15.59 17.56
CA CYS A 444 -21.67 -16.15 16.20
C CYS A 444 -22.98 -16.10 15.40
N GLY A 445 -24.13 -15.94 16.06
CA GLY A 445 -25.44 -15.80 15.42
C GLY A 445 -26.07 -17.10 14.90
N HIS A 446 -25.45 -18.26 15.13
CA HIS A 446 -25.99 -19.55 14.69
C HIS A 446 -27.20 -19.97 15.54
N GLY A 447 -28.33 -20.24 14.88
CA GLY A 447 -29.57 -20.75 15.47
C GLY A 447 -29.86 -22.21 15.09
N GLY A 448 -31.13 -22.59 14.94
CA GLY A 448 -31.52 -23.95 14.55
C GLY A 448 -31.74 -24.91 15.72
N LEU A 449 -31.56 -24.45 16.96
CA LEU A 449 -31.73 -25.26 18.17
C LEU A 449 -32.92 -24.79 19.00
N CYS A 450 -33.52 -25.71 19.75
CA CYS A 450 -34.41 -25.34 20.85
C CYS A 450 -33.58 -24.93 22.07
N ILE A 451 -34.22 -24.21 22.98
CA ILE A 451 -33.55 -23.65 24.15
C ILE A 451 -32.93 -24.72 25.04
N LYS A 452 -33.58 -25.88 25.20
CA LYS A 452 -33.07 -26.98 26.03
C LYS A 452 -31.76 -27.54 25.46
N CYS A 453 -31.74 -27.89 24.18
CA CYS A 453 -30.54 -28.45 23.53
C CYS A 453 -29.39 -27.44 23.47
N ALA A 454 -29.69 -26.17 23.21
CA ALA A 454 -28.67 -25.13 23.18
C ALA A 454 -28.01 -24.93 24.56
N THR A 455 -28.81 -24.89 25.63
CA THR A 455 -28.29 -24.72 26.99
C THR A 455 -27.55 -25.95 27.50
N GLU A 456 -28.04 -27.17 27.21
CA GLU A 456 -27.33 -28.42 27.56
C GLU A 456 -25.95 -28.48 26.90
N TRP A 457 -25.86 -28.17 25.61
CA TRP A 457 -24.59 -28.16 24.88
C TRP A 457 -23.65 -27.04 25.37
N PHE A 458 -24.20 -25.84 25.60
CA PHE A 458 -23.44 -24.73 26.16
C PHE A 458 -22.81 -25.08 27.51
N ASN A 459 -23.58 -25.72 28.40
CA ASN A 459 -23.08 -26.15 29.71
C ASN A 459 -21.98 -27.22 29.62
N GLU A 460 -21.96 -28.04 28.57
CA GLU A 460 -20.95 -29.08 28.39
C GLU A 460 -19.66 -28.57 27.72
N LYS A 461 -19.78 -27.75 26.67
CA LYS A 461 -18.64 -27.41 25.79
C LYS A 461 -18.31 -25.92 25.70
N GLN A 462 -19.22 -25.02 26.08
CA GLN A 462 -19.08 -23.56 25.90
C GLN A 462 -18.71 -23.12 24.46
N GLU A 463 -19.06 -23.92 23.45
CA GLU A 463 -18.82 -23.63 22.04
C GLU A 463 -20.07 -23.85 21.19
N CYS A 464 -20.14 -23.21 20.03
CA CYS A 464 -21.29 -23.30 19.13
C CYS A 464 -21.33 -24.69 18.49
N LEU A 465 -22.48 -25.37 18.57
CA LEU A 465 -22.68 -26.70 17.97
C LEU A 465 -22.43 -26.74 16.44
N ILE A 466 -22.59 -25.60 15.75
CA ILE A 466 -22.42 -25.49 14.29
C ILE A 466 -20.97 -25.11 13.92
N CYS A 467 -20.45 -24.01 14.48
CA CYS A 467 -19.16 -23.46 14.03
C CYS A 467 -18.00 -23.64 15.02
N ARG A 468 -18.24 -24.25 16.19
CA ARG A 468 -17.25 -24.49 17.26
C ARG A 468 -16.52 -23.24 17.75
N LYS A 469 -17.08 -22.04 17.50
CA LYS A 469 -16.60 -20.79 18.10
C LYS A 469 -17.07 -20.72 19.56
N PRO A 470 -16.30 -20.10 20.47
CA PRO A 470 -16.73 -19.89 21.84
C PRO A 470 -18.07 -19.15 21.88
N VAL A 471 -18.98 -19.61 22.73
CA VAL A 471 -20.29 -19.00 22.94
C VAL A 471 -20.22 -18.18 24.22
N GLU A 472 -20.70 -16.95 24.16
CA GLU A 472 -20.79 -16.06 25.32
C GLU A 472 -22.17 -16.08 25.95
N SER A 473 -23.23 -16.27 25.14
CA SER A 473 -24.58 -16.38 25.65
C SER A 473 -25.49 -17.16 24.71
N VAL A 474 -26.54 -17.75 25.30
CA VAL A 474 -27.64 -18.39 24.57
C VAL A 474 -28.87 -17.50 24.69
N VAL A 475 -29.37 -17.03 23.55
CA VAL A 475 -30.50 -16.09 23.48
C VAL A 475 -31.73 -16.82 22.98
N GLN A 476 -32.83 -16.71 23.73
CA GLN A 476 -34.13 -17.22 23.30
C GLN A 476 -34.85 -16.17 22.45
N ILE A 477 -35.32 -16.58 21.27
CA ILE A 477 -35.98 -15.73 20.31
C ILE A 477 -37.41 -16.20 20.01
N SER A 478 -38.32 -15.25 19.73
CA SER A 478 -39.66 -15.49 19.19
C SER A 478 -39.82 -14.75 17.86
N GLN A 479 -40.55 -15.37 16.92
CA GLN A 479 -40.99 -14.68 15.71
C GLN A 479 -42.23 -13.82 16.02
N SER A 480 -42.14 -12.52 15.77
CA SER A 480 -43.28 -11.60 15.83
C SER A 480 -43.94 -11.50 14.45
N GLU A 481 -45.25 -11.17 14.42
CA GLU A 481 -46.11 -11.10 13.21
C GLU A 481 -45.56 -10.20 12.08
N GLN A 482 -44.56 -9.35 12.35
CA GLN A 482 -43.95 -8.45 11.38
C GLN A 482 -42.60 -8.92 10.82
N ASN A 483 -42.32 -10.23 10.77
CA ASN A 483 -40.99 -10.77 10.41
C ASN A 483 -39.85 -10.22 11.30
N LYS A 484 -40.18 -9.70 12.47
CA LYS A 484 -39.21 -9.20 13.46
C LYS A 484 -38.95 -10.31 14.48
N VAL A 485 -37.69 -10.50 14.80
CA VAL A 485 -37.29 -11.45 15.84
C VAL A 485 -37.19 -10.69 17.16
N GLN A 486 -37.96 -11.11 18.15
CA GLN A 486 -37.90 -10.54 19.49
C GLN A 486 -37.08 -11.45 20.40
N VAL A 487 -36.13 -10.86 21.12
CA VAL A 487 -35.40 -11.54 22.18
C VAL A 487 -36.33 -11.66 23.39
N ILE A 488 -36.69 -12.89 23.75
CA ILE A 488 -37.56 -13.18 24.90
C ILE A 488 -36.74 -13.21 26.19
N ASP A 489 -35.62 -13.94 26.19
CA ASP A 489 -34.78 -14.12 27.37
C ASP A 489 -33.32 -14.40 26.98
N VAL A 490 -32.42 -14.18 27.94
CA VAL A 490 -30.99 -14.46 27.82
C VAL A 490 -30.63 -15.38 28.98
N LEU A 491 -30.40 -16.67 28.68
CA LEU A 491 -30.37 -17.72 29.70
C LEU A 491 -28.98 -18.02 30.27
N ALA A 492 -27.90 -17.53 29.67
CA ALA A 492 -26.55 -17.79 30.19
C ALA A 492 -25.52 -16.73 29.82
N PHE A 493 -24.57 -16.57 30.73
CA PHE A 493 -23.19 -16.10 30.53
C PHE A 493 -22.25 -17.19 31.05
#